data_AF-A0A0C2SU90-F1
#
_entry.id   AF-A0A0C2SU90-F1
#
_cell.length_a   1.000
_cell.length_b   1.000
_cell.length_c   1.000
_cell.angle_alpha   90.00
_cell.angle_beta   90.00
_cell.angle_gamma   90.00
#
_symmetry.space_group_name_H-M   'P 1'
#
loop_
_entity.id
_entity.type
_entity.pdbx_description
1 polymer ?
#
loop_
_entity_poly.entity_id
_entity_poly.type
_entity_poly.pdbx_seq_one_letter_code
_entity_poly.pdbx_strand_id
1 'polypeptide(L)'
;MFSPCPVSLALLATTVIGVVATGGFPPVTGSPGLCGYDPVDASCTVVLEACVSTVSDRNNPYGTAACVAAAACYPGNPDAFLGNFYCRFNNFSGPKSANIPRVPSTIVGNILVRGEFVSYQSFSTWYTNLVTSINPGVTKLIDPAFVKTTFDIILAWTGFCSNGEIPPSNFVDWFQWSSTVSGPATTCGLVNGCTTTYYPYVIDLTVTCAKDQNAVSNPFSVPSCVAAALNWVDGIDSFLSAVTCRHNINFNTNLAPPASNNLPALSFNLPVANPPPYTQQNFIDFTYGSLSAIGTSSVRYPQIIDWVTHRWLIITS
;
A
#
# COMPACT_ATOMS: atom_id res chain seq x y z
N MET A 1 -68.12 -24.96 -0.15
CA MET A 1 -67.14 -24.38 0.80
C MET A 1 -65.79 -24.35 0.11
N PHE A 2 -65.41 -23.21 -0.47
CA PHE A 2 -64.06 -22.94 -0.96
C PHE A 2 -63.65 -21.57 -0.43
N SER A 3 -62.54 -21.55 0.29
CA SER A 3 -61.98 -20.40 1.00
C SER A 3 -61.09 -19.58 0.07
N PRO A 4 -61.06 -18.23 0.14
CA PRO A 4 -60.08 -17.44 -0.59
C PRO A 4 -58.75 -17.43 0.16
N CYS A 5 -57.66 -17.63 -0.59
CA CYS A 5 -56.28 -17.51 -0.10
C CYS A 5 -55.82 -16.05 -0.30
N PRO A 6 -55.31 -15.34 0.72
CA PRO A 6 -54.77 -14.00 0.53
C PRO A 6 -53.34 -14.07 -0.01
N VAL A 7 -53.07 -13.31 -1.07
CA VAL A 7 -51.72 -13.07 -1.57
C VAL A 7 -51.09 -11.98 -0.70
N SER A 8 -50.15 -12.38 0.17
CA SER A 8 -49.31 -11.44 0.91
C SER A 8 -48.24 -10.87 -0.01
N LEU A 9 -48.37 -9.58 -0.34
CA LEU A 9 -47.31 -8.79 -0.96
C LEU A 9 -46.26 -8.48 0.13
N ALA A 10 -45.16 -9.23 0.16
CA ALA A 10 -44.02 -8.89 1.00
C ALA A 10 -43.23 -7.76 0.32
N LEU A 11 -43.37 -6.52 0.80
CA LEU A 11 -42.41 -5.45 0.51
C LEU A 11 -41.06 -5.82 1.14
N LEU A 12 -40.13 -6.28 0.32
CA LEU A 12 -38.71 -6.31 0.67
C LEU A 12 -38.20 -4.87 0.68
N ALA A 13 -38.25 -4.24 1.85
CA ALA A 13 -37.51 -3.01 2.12
C ALA A 13 -36.01 -3.37 2.17
N THR A 14 -35.33 -3.27 1.03
CA THR A 14 -33.86 -3.25 1.00
C THR A 14 -33.41 -1.94 1.61
N THR A 15 -33.16 -1.94 2.92
CA THR A 15 -32.36 -0.91 3.57
C THR A 15 -30.96 -0.95 2.96
N VAL A 16 -30.67 -0.02 2.06
CA VAL A 16 -29.30 0.26 1.61
C VAL A 16 -28.59 0.85 2.81
N ILE A 17 -27.96 0.00 3.62
CA ILE A 17 -27.03 0.47 4.65
C ILE A 17 -25.81 0.95 3.86
N GLY A 18 -25.71 2.27 3.65
CA GLY A 18 -24.51 2.88 3.09
C GLY A 18 -23.34 2.49 4.00
N VAL A 19 -22.44 1.65 3.49
CA VAL A 19 -21.23 1.30 4.21
C VAL A 19 -20.29 2.47 4.06
N VAL A 20 -20.13 3.24 5.13
CA VAL A 20 -19.02 4.20 5.21
C VAL A 20 -17.74 3.37 5.08
N ALA A 21 -16.87 3.72 4.14
CA ALA A 21 -15.55 3.14 4.04
C ALA A 21 -14.74 3.54 5.29
N THR A 22 -14.91 2.80 6.38
CA THR A 22 -14.06 2.86 7.57
C THR A 22 -12.80 2.00 7.40
N GLY A 23 -12.47 1.63 6.16
CA GLY A 23 -11.18 1.08 5.77
C GLY A 23 -10.10 2.16 5.75
N GLY A 24 -9.95 2.89 6.86
CA GLY A 24 -8.65 3.48 7.16
C GLY A 24 -7.69 2.32 7.35
N PHE A 25 -6.68 2.22 6.51
CA PHE A 25 -5.52 1.40 6.84
C PHE A 25 -5.11 1.73 8.30
N PRO A 26 -4.67 0.73 9.08
CA PRO A 26 -4.15 0.99 10.42
C PRO A 26 -3.10 2.12 10.37
N PRO A 27 -3.01 2.96 11.42
CA PRO A 27 -2.12 4.11 11.43
C PRO A 27 -0.67 3.70 11.14
N VAL A 28 -0.06 4.40 10.17
CA VAL A 28 1.33 4.22 9.74
C VAL A 28 2.27 4.81 10.80
N THR A 29 3.32 4.10 11.20
CA THR A 29 4.22 4.48 12.32
C THR A 29 5.46 5.28 11.91
N GLY A 30 5.31 6.24 10.99
CA GLY A 30 6.30 7.33 10.88
C GLY A 30 6.24 8.23 12.13
N SER A 31 7.30 8.97 12.46
CA SER A 31 7.13 10.06 13.43
C SER A 31 6.10 11.04 12.84
N PRO A 32 5.02 11.44 13.54
CA PRO A 32 4.16 12.46 13.01
C PRO A 32 4.99 13.73 12.91
N GLY A 33 5.32 14.14 11.68
CA GLY A 33 5.57 15.55 11.45
C GLY A 33 4.32 16.33 11.87
N LEU A 34 4.41 17.66 11.86
CA LEU A 34 3.24 18.54 12.09
C LEU A 34 2.03 18.21 11.19
N CYS A 35 2.23 17.42 10.13
CA CYS A 35 1.29 17.07 9.08
C CYS A 35 0.80 15.62 9.08
N GLY A 36 1.02 14.90 10.18
CA GLY A 36 0.65 13.51 10.31
C GLY A 36 1.67 12.56 9.70
N TYR A 37 1.25 11.32 9.53
CA TYR A 37 2.11 10.21 9.14
C TYR A 37 2.39 10.20 7.63
N ASP A 38 3.62 9.81 7.26
CA ASP A 38 3.93 9.48 5.87
C ASP A 38 3.17 8.21 5.44
N PRO A 39 2.90 8.04 4.12
CA PRO A 39 2.21 6.87 3.61
C PRO A 39 2.88 5.51 3.94
N VAL A 40 2.08 4.44 3.98
CA VAL A 40 2.53 3.05 4.26
C VAL A 40 3.54 2.53 3.25
N ASP A 41 3.51 3.03 2.03
CA ASP A 41 4.37 2.61 0.94
C ASP A 41 5.42 3.69 0.60
N ALA A 42 6.67 3.29 0.35
CA ALA A 42 7.75 4.22 0.08
C ALA A 42 7.54 5.03 -1.22
N SER A 43 6.91 4.42 -2.24
CA SER A 43 6.57 5.13 -3.47
C SER A 43 5.50 6.19 -3.27
N CYS A 44 4.60 6.00 -2.30
CA CYS A 44 3.64 7.02 -1.90
C CYS A 44 4.29 8.25 -1.25
N THR A 45 5.34 8.07 -0.44
CA THR A 45 6.14 9.20 0.06
C THR A 45 6.79 9.96 -1.10
N VAL A 46 7.37 9.24 -2.08
CA VAL A 46 8.00 9.85 -3.26
C VAL A 46 7.02 10.69 -4.08
N VAL A 47 5.82 10.18 -4.39
CA VAL A 47 4.84 10.96 -5.16
C VAL A 47 4.27 12.13 -4.36
N LEU A 48 4.15 12.00 -3.04
CA LEU A 48 3.71 13.10 -2.16
C LEU A 48 4.75 14.24 -2.12
N GLU A 49 6.03 13.92 -1.95
CA GLU A 49 7.11 14.91 -1.98
C GLU A 49 7.22 15.57 -3.35
N ALA A 50 7.11 14.80 -4.42
CA ALA A 50 7.08 15.33 -5.78
C ALA A 50 5.87 16.23 -6.01
N CYS A 51 4.68 15.84 -5.53
CA CYS A 51 3.49 16.65 -5.58
C CYS A 51 3.69 18.02 -4.90
N VAL A 52 4.19 18.01 -3.66
CA VAL A 52 4.40 19.23 -2.86
C VAL A 52 5.47 20.14 -3.47
N SER A 53 6.54 19.57 -4.03
CA SER A 53 7.64 20.34 -4.64
C SER A 53 7.31 20.90 -6.03
N THR A 54 6.41 20.27 -6.79
CA THR A 54 6.12 20.63 -8.19
C THR A 54 4.83 21.41 -8.38
N VAL A 55 3.93 21.44 -7.39
CA VAL A 55 2.65 22.16 -7.49
C VAL A 55 2.87 23.69 -7.50
N SER A 56 2.46 24.32 -8.60
CA SER A 56 2.51 25.78 -8.74
C SER A 56 1.19 26.45 -8.31
N ASP A 57 0.05 25.84 -8.65
CA ASP A 57 -1.27 26.28 -8.23
C ASP A 57 -1.82 25.40 -7.10
N ARG A 58 -1.70 25.89 -5.87
CA ARG A 58 -2.19 25.19 -4.68
C ARG A 58 -3.70 25.15 -4.58
N ASN A 59 -4.46 25.91 -5.37
CA ASN A 59 -5.92 25.79 -5.42
C ASN A 59 -6.37 24.63 -6.32
N ASN A 60 -5.45 24.08 -7.12
CA ASN A 60 -5.67 22.93 -7.98
C ASN A 60 -4.62 21.83 -7.72
N PRO A 61 -4.66 21.19 -6.54
CA PRO A 61 -3.69 20.15 -6.21
C PRO A 61 -3.74 18.97 -7.17
N TYR A 62 -4.89 18.65 -7.79
CA TYR A 62 -4.99 17.59 -8.81
C TYR A 62 -4.45 17.99 -10.19
N GLY A 63 -3.88 19.19 -10.34
CA GLY A 63 -3.32 19.68 -11.61
C GLY A 63 -2.05 18.94 -12.08
N THR A 64 -1.42 18.12 -11.24
CA THR A 64 -0.20 17.36 -11.60
C THR A 64 -0.38 15.86 -11.40
N ALA A 65 0.27 15.05 -12.26
CA ALA A 65 0.19 13.59 -12.16
C ALA A 65 0.73 13.07 -10.81
N ALA A 66 1.80 13.70 -10.29
CA ALA A 66 2.37 13.37 -8.98
C ALA A 66 1.33 13.53 -7.86
N CYS A 67 0.55 14.62 -7.86
CA CYS A 67 -0.49 14.82 -6.84
C CYS A 67 -1.67 13.88 -6.99
N VAL A 68 -2.05 13.50 -8.21
CA VAL A 68 -3.10 12.49 -8.44
C VAL A 68 -2.63 11.12 -7.93
N ALA A 69 -1.38 10.74 -8.18
CA ALA A 69 -0.80 9.51 -7.64
C ALA A 69 -0.66 9.55 -6.12
N ALA A 70 -0.25 10.69 -5.56
CA ALA A 70 -0.19 10.90 -4.12
C ALA A 70 -1.57 10.81 -3.47
N ALA A 71 -2.62 11.34 -4.09
CA ALA A 71 -3.99 11.22 -3.62
C ALA A 71 -4.50 9.78 -3.67
N ALA A 72 -4.14 9.01 -4.71
CA ALA A 72 -4.47 7.59 -4.80
C ALA A 72 -3.82 6.75 -3.67
N CYS A 73 -2.74 7.23 -3.05
CA CYS A 73 -2.16 6.61 -1.86
C CYS A 73 -3.01 6.76 -0.59
N TYR A 74 -4.12 7.49 -0.66
CA TYR A 74 -5.13 7.62 0.40
C TYR A 74 -6.47 7.06 -0.08
N PRO A 75 -6.54 5.76 -0.46
CA PRO A 75 -7.69 5.20 -1.19
C PRO A 75 -8.99 5.14 -0.38
N GLY A 76 -8.92 5.29 0.95
CA GLY A 76 -10.12 5.40 1.78
C GLY A 76 -10.68 6.82 1.86
N ASN A 77 -9.87 7.85 1.60
CA ASN A 77 -10.26 9.24 1.85
C ASN A 77 -9.29 10.25 1.16
N PRO A 78 -9.62 10.75 -0.03
CA PRO A 78 -8.87 11.84 -0.67
C PRO A 78 -8.75 13.13 0.16
N ASP A 79 -9.66 13.41 1.11
CA ASP A 79 -9.49 14.57 2.01
C ASP A 79 -8.30 14.38 2.96
N ALA A 80 -7.94 13.14 3.31
CA ALA A 80 -6.77 12.86 4.14
C ALA A 80 -5.48 13.23 3.41
N PHE A 81 -5.42 12.98 2.10
CA PHE A 81 -4.35 13.48 1.23
C PHE A 81 -4.29 15.02 1.27
N LEU A 82 -5.42 15.71 1.08
CA LEU A 82 -5.45 17.18 1.09
C LEU A 82 -5.01 17.74 2.44
N GLY A 83 -5.43 17.14 3.56
CA GLY A 83 -4.95 17.51 4.89
C GLY A 83 -3.42 17.43 5.00
N ASN A 84 -2.80 16.34 4.53
CA ASN A 84 -1.35 16.17 4.55
C ASN A 84 -0.65 17.16 3.60
N PHE A 85 -1.16 17.30 2.38
CA PHE A 85 -0.64 18.19 1.35
C PHE A 85 -0.62 19.66 1.81
N TYR A 86 -1.73 20.20 2.31
CA TYR A 86 -1.81 21.60 2.73
C TYR A 86 -1.02 21.86 4.01
N CYS A 87 -0.95 20.88 4.92
CA CYS A 87 -0.17 21.06 6.12
C CYS A 87 1.32 21.28 5.79
N ARG A 88 1.86 20.65 4.74
CA ARG A 88 3.25 20.86 4.29
C ARG A 88 3.52 22.29 3.80
N PHE A 89 2.47 23.09 3.63
CA PHE A 89 2.53 24.53 3.38
C PHE A 89 2.11 25.37 4.60
N ASN A 90 2.17 24.81 5.81
CA ASN A 90 1.71 25.41 7.06
C ASN A 90 0.22 25.79 7.07
N ASN A 91 -0.60 25.07 6.30
CA ASN A 91 -2.05 25.22 6.29
C ASN A 91 -2.73 23.94 6.81
N PHE A 92 -3.19 23.99 8.07
CA PHE A 92 -3.71 22.82 8.78
C PHE A 92 -5.19 22.52 8.50
N SER A 93 -5.86 23.30 7.66
CA SER A 93 -7.30 23.19 7.37
C SER A 93 -7.58 23.09 5.87
N GLY A 94 -6.85 22.23 5.14
CA GLY A 94 -6.98 22.08 3.69
C GLY A 94 -8.45 21.94 3.22
N PRO A 95 -8.78 22.41 2.00
CA PRO A 95 -10.11 22.32 1.44
C PRO A 95 -10.55 20.85 1.30
N LYS A 96 -11.85 20.67 1.19
CA LYS A 96 -12.47 19.39 0.87
C LYS A 96 -12.26 19.04 -0.60
N SER A 97 -12.04 17.76 -0.89
CA SER A 97 -11.95 17.22 -2.26
C SER A 97 -13.15 17.64 -3.13
N ALA A 98 -14.34 17.69 -2.53
CA ALA A 98 -15.56 18.19 -3.16
C ALA A 98 -15.49 19.65 -3.66
N ASN A 99 -14.62 20.48 -3.08
CA ASN A 99 -14.56 21.94 -3.28
C ASN A 99 -13.35 22.41 -4.10
N ILE A 100 -12.54 21.48 -4.61
CA ILE A 100 -11.39 21.79 -5.46
C ILE A 100 -11.64 21.36 -6.91
N PRO A 101 -10.87 21.84 -7.89
CA PRO A 101 -10.97 21.38 -9.27
C PRO A 101 -10.76 19.88 -9.40
N ARG A 102 -11.48 19.26 -10.34
CA ARG A 102 -11.40 17.83 -10.65
C ARG A 102 -10.04 17.47 -11.24
N VAL A 103 -9.71 16.17 -11.19
CA VAL A 103 -8.58 15.63 -11.94
C VAL A 103 -8.72 15.95 -13.44
N PRO A 104 -7.73 16.62 -14.07
CA PRO A 104 -7.75 16.95 -15.49
C PRO A 104 -7.82 15.71 -16.39
N SER A 105 -8.57 15.82 -17.49
CA SER A 105 -8.68 14.75 -18.51
C SER A 105 -7.35 14.38 -19.15
N THR A 106 -6.39 15.32 -19.21
CA THR A 106 -5.03 15.06 -19.71
C THR A 106 -4.27 14.07 -18.82
N ILE A 107 -4.49 14.09 -17.50
CA ILE A 107 -3.88 13.13 -16.58
C ILE A 107 -4.61 11.80 -16.69
N VAL A 108 -5.94 11.80 -16.65
CA VAL A 108 -6.76 10.58 -16.77
C VAL A 108 -6.45 9.86 -18.08
N GLY A 109 -6.30 10.59 -19.19
CA GLY A 109 -5.97 10.05 -20.50
C GLY A 109 -4.67 9.23 -20.53
N ASN A 110 -3.71 9.51 -19.64
CA ASN A 110 -2.46 8.74 -19.52
C ASN A 110 -2.64 7.41 -18.78
N ILE A 111 -3.81 7.18 -18.17
CA ILE A 111 -4.15 5.99 -17.39
C ILE A 111 -5.13 5.09 -18.16
N LEU A 112 -5.90 5.66 -19.08
CA LEU A 112 -6.95 4.94 -19.80
C LEU A 112 -6.39 3.90 -20.77
N VAL A 113 -7.01 2.72 -20.78
CA VAL A 113 -6.85 1.75 -21.86
C VAL A 113 -7.63 2.27 -23.07
N ARG A 114 -6.90 2.63 -24.14
CA ARG A 114 -7.47 3.11 -25.42
C ARG A 114 -8.44 4.31 -25.27
N GLY A 115 -8.33 5.06 -24.18
CA GLY A 115 -9.22 6.20 -23.91
C GLY A 115 -10.59 5.84 -23.31
N GLU A 116 -10.84 4.57 -22.96
CA GLU A 116 -12.18 4.11 -22.58
C GLU A 116 -12.34 3.87 -21.07
N PHE A 117 -11.41 3.18 -20.43
CA PHE A 117 -11.55 2.80 -19.01
C PHE A 117 -10.19 2.68 -18.31
N VAL A 118 -10.20 2.76 -16.98
CA VAL A 118 -9.07 2.42 -16.13
C VAL A 118 -9.20 0.97 -15.67
N SER A 119 -8.16 0.18 -15.90
CA SER A 119 -8.03 -1.19 -15.37
C SER A 119 -6.92 -1.23 -14.32
N TYR A 120 -6.84 -2.31 -13.54
CA TYR A 120 -5.72 -2.50 -12.61
C TYR A 120 -4.37 -2.39 -13.34
N GLN A 121 -4.25 -3.04 -14.50
CA GLN A 121 -3.00 -3.06 -15.26
C GLN A 121 -2.62 -1.66 -15.73
N SER A 122 -3.57 -0.88 -16.24
CA SER A 122 -3.28 0.47 -16.73
C SER A 122 -2.98 1.44 -15.60
N PHE A 123 -3.71 1.34 -14.47
CA PHE A 123 -3.41 2.09 -13.24
C PHE A 123 -2.04 1.76 -12.68
N SER A 124 -1.72 0.47 -12.50
CA SER A 124 -0.43 0.01 -11.97
C SER A 124 0.74 0.40 -12.86
N THR A 125 0.58 0.29 -14.18
CA THR A 125 1.61 0.69 -15.16
C THR A 125 1.84 2.20 -15.11
N TRP A 126 0.77 3.00 -15.13
CA TRP A 126 0.88 4.46 -15.01
C TRP A 126 1.54 4.87 -13.70
N TYR A 127 1.09 4.32 -12.58
CA TYR A 127 1.62 4.63 -11.24
C TYR A 127 3.11 4.28 -11.15
N THR A 128 3.49 3.08 -11.58
CA THR A 128 4.88 2.62 -11.57
C THR A 128 5.77 3.50 -12.45
N ASN A 129 5.34 3.80 -13.68
CA ASN A 129 6.12 4.65 -14.60
C ASN A 129 6.31 6.06 -14.06
N LEU A 130 5.27 6.65 -13.47
CA LEU A 130 5.34 7.97 -12.85
C LEU A 130 6.31 7.97 -11.66
N VAL A 131 6.14 7.04 -10.73
CA VAL A 131 7.01 6.88 -9.56
C VAL A 131 8.47 6.71 -9.99
N THR A 132 8.74 5.81 -10.94
CA THR A 132 10.09 5.56 -11.47
C THR A 132 10.66 6.79 -12.18
N SER A 133 9.83 7.58 -12.87
CA SER A 133 10.29 8.83 -13.51
C SER A 133 10.71 9.90 -12.50
N ILE A 134 10.08 9.92 -11.33
CA ILE A 134 10.41 10.84 -10.22
C ILE A 134 11.66 10.37 -9.50
N ASN A 135 11.72 9.09 -9.15
CA ASN A 135 12.86 8.48 -8.47
C ASN A 135 13.07 7.04 -8.95
N PRO A 136 14.03 6.81 -9.87
CA PRO A 136 14.30 5.47 -10.40
C PRO A 136 14.64 4.44 -9.31
N GLY A 137 15.29 4.88 -8.23
CA GLY A 137 15.70 4.02 -7.13
C GLY A 137 14.54 3.44 -6.32
N VAL A 138 13.38 4.09 -6.30
CA VAL A 138 12.21 3.62 -5.52
C VAL A 138 11.45 2.48 -6.21
N THR A 139 11.75 2.16 -7.47
CA THR A 139 11.13 1.03 -8.22
C THR A 139 11.23 -0.29 -7.43
N LYS A 140 12.33 -0.48 -6.69
CA LYS A 140 12.54 -1.65 -5.82
C LYS A 140 11.60 -1.68 -4.61
N LEU A 141 11.07 -0.54 -4.19
CA LEU A 141 10.25 -0.37 -2.99
C LEU A 141 8.75 -0.18 -3.27
N ILE A 142 8.31 -0.13 -4.53
CA ILE A 142 6.88 -0.14 -4.86
C ILE A 142 6.28 -1.48 -4.36
N ASP A 143 5.38 -1.42 -3.38
CA ASP A 143 4.64 -2.59 -2.90
C ASP A 143 3.49 -2.91 -3.87
N PRO A 144 3.57 -4.03 -4.62
CA PRO A 144 2.52 -4.41 -5.56
C PRO A 144 1.18 -4.68 -4.85
N ALA A 145 1.21 -5.14 -3.58
CA ALA A 145 0.01 -5.38 -2.79
C ALA A 145 -0.69 -4.07 -2.44
N PHE A 146 0.08 -3.02 -2.12
CA PHE A 146 -0.46 -1.70 -1.86
C PHE A 146 -1.15 -1.13 -3.10
N VAL A 147 -0.45 -1.10 -4.25
CA VAL A 147 -0.99 -0.57 -5.51
C VAL A 147 -2.27 -1.31 -5.91
N LYS A 148 -2.29 -2.63 -5.75
CA LYS A 148 -3.48 -3.45 -6.06
C LYS A 148 -4.62 -3.21 -5.08
N THR A 149 -4.35 -3.06 -3.79
CA THR A 149 -5.36 -2.73 -2.78
C THR A 149 -5.95 -1.35 -3.00
N THR A 150 -5.11 -0.36 -3.33
CA THR A 150 -5.55 0.98 -3.74
C THR A 150 -6.53 0.90 -4.90
N PHE A 151 -6.17 0.19 -5.98
CA PHE A 151 -7.07 0.04 -7.13
C PHE A 151 -8.36 -0.69 -6.76
N ASP A 152 -8.28 -1.75 -5.95
CA ASP A 152 -9.43 -2.53 -5.50
C ASP A 152 -10.45 -1.69 -4.72
N ILE A 153 -9.99 -0.79 -3.85
CA ILE A 153 -10.85 0.16 -3.12
C ILE A 153 -11.51 1.16 -4.07
N ILE A 154 -10.76 1.72 -5.02
CA ILE A 154 -11.30 2.66 -6.02
C ILE A 154 -12.34 1.94 -6.90
N LEU A 155 -12.05 0.71 -7.33
CA LEU A 155 -12.95 -0.12 -8.12
C LEU A 155 -14.24 -0.45 -7.35
N ALA A 156 -14.11 -0.76 -6.06
CA ALA A 156 -15.24 -1.05 -5.19
C ALA A 156 -16.13 0.17 -4.98
N TRP A 157 -15.52 1.32 -4.72
CA TRP A 157 -16.25 2.56 -4.52
C TRP A 157 -16.98 3.01 -5.79
N THR A 158 -16.38 2.78 -6.96
CA THR A 158 -16.99 3.14 -8.25
C THR A 158 -18.06 2.16 -8.71
N GLY A 159 -18.13 0.96 -8.11
CA GLY A 159 -19.16 -0.05 -8.40
C GLY A 159 -18.86 -0.96 -9.59
N PHE A 160 -17.59 -1.10 -9.99
CA PHE A 160 -17.17 -1.86 -11.18
C PHE A 160 -16.44 -3.17 -10.84
N CYS A 161 -16.72 -3.78 -9.69
CA CYS A 161 -16.10 -5.03 -9.27
C CYS A 161 -16.31 -6.20 -10.25
N SER A 162 -17.41 -6.19 -11.01
CA SER A 162 -17.80 -7.31 -11.89
C SER A 162 -16.94 -7.43 -13.16
N ASN A 163 -16.48 -6.31 -13.72
CA ASN A 163 -15.68 -6.27 -14.94
C ASN A 163 -14.24 -5.76 -14.70
N GLY A 164 -13.97 -5.08 -13.58
CA GLY A 164 -12.63 -4.58 -13.29
C GLY A 164 -12.22 -3.33 -14.08
N GLU A 165 -13.19 -2.65 -14.70
CA GLU A 165 -12.97 -1.53 -15.63
C GLU A 165 -13.77 -0.31 -15.19
N ILE A 166 -13.06 0.75 -14.81
CA ILE A 166 -13.66 1.99 -14.28
C ILE A 166 -13.78 3.01 -15.42
N PRO A 167 -14.99 3.49 -15.76
CA PRO A 167 -15.15 4.57 -16.72
C PRO A 167 -14.45 5.87 -16.28
N PRO A 168 -14.02 6.74 -17.20
CA PRO A 168 -13.17 7.89 -16.87
C PRO A 168 -13.87 8.86 -15.92
N SER A 169 -15.18 9.08 -16.10
CA SER A 169 -16.00 9.92 -15.22
C SER A 169 -16.00 9.38 -13.80
N ASN A 170 -16.26 8.08 -13.62
CA ASN A 170 -16.33 7.44 -12.31
C ASN A 170 -14.97 7.45 -11.60
N PHE A 171 -13.88 7.28 -12.35
CA PHE A 171 -12.53 7.36 -11.80
C PHE A 171 -12.23 8.76 -11.24
N VAL A 172 -12.62 9.82 -11.96
CA VAL A 172 -12.47 11.20 -11.48
C VAL A 172 -13.45 11.54 -10.34
N ASP A 173 -14.67 11.00 -10.40
CA ASP A 173 -15.68 11.15 -9.35
C ASP A 173 -15.17 10.62 -8.02
N TRP A 174 -14.41 9.51 -8.03
CA TRP A 174 -13.80 8.95 -6.83
C TRP A 174 -12.90 9.97 -6.12
N PHE A 175 -11.99 10.65 -6.84
CA PHE A 175 -11.12 11.67 -6.24
C PHE A 175 -11.91 12.86 -5.67
N GLN A 176 -13.03 13.23 -6.29
CA GLN A 176 -13.83 14.39 -5.88
C GLN A 176 -14.77 14.09 -4.70
N TRP A 177 -15.36 12.90 -4.67
CA TRP A 177 -16.55 12.63 -3.86
C TRP A 177 -16.41 11.48 -2.86
N SER A 178 -15.39 10.62 -2.97
CA SER A 178 -15.30 9.44 -2.09
C SER A 178 -15.13 9.76 -0.60
N SER A 179 -14.65 10.96 -0.27
CA SER A 179 -14.56 11.46 1.11
C SER A 179 -15.93 11.82 1.73
N THR A 180 -16.95 12.07 0.92
CA THR A 180 -18.28 12.56 1.36
C THR A 180 -19.43 11.65 0.96
N VAL A 181 -19.24 10.79 -0.04
CA VAL A 181 -20.23 9.86 -0.56
C VAL A 181 -19.72 8.43 -0.37
N SER A 182 -20.56 7.57 0.18
CA SER A 182 -20.26 6.13 0.28
C SER A 182 -20.42 5.45 -1.07
N GLY A 183 -19.45 4.60 -1.42
CA GLY A 183 -19.57 3.71 -2.56
C GLY A 183 -20.46 2.49 -2.24
N PRO A 184 -20.75 1.65 -3.24
CA PRO A 184 -21.55 0.44 -3.05
C PRO A 184 -20.81 -0.66 -2.29
N ALA A 185 -19.47 -0.62 -2.26
CA ALA A 185 -18.63 -1.55 -1.53
C ALA A 185 -17.32 -0.87 -1.09
N THR A 186 -16.63 -1.49 -0.13
CA THR A 186 -15.32 -1.03 0.37
C THR A 186 -14.14 -1.73 -0.29
N THR A 187 -14.34 -2.92 -0.85
CA THR A 187 -13.35 -3.75 -1.54
C THR A 187 -14.08 -4.66 -2.55
N CYS A 188 -13.43 -4.97 -3.68
CA CYS A 188 -13.93 -5.96 -4.63
C CYS A 188 -13.39 -7.36 -4.35
N GLY A 189 -12.51 -7.52 -3.34
CA GLY A 189 -11.85 -8.77 -3.05
C GLY A 189 -10.88 -9.22 -4.13
N LEU A 190 -10.38 -8.31 -4.98
CA LEU A 190 -9.39 -8.68 -6.01
C LEU A 190 -8.11 -9.24 -5.38
N VAL A 191 -7.76 -8.82 -4.17
CA VAL A 191 -6.65 -9.35 -3.36
C VAL A 191 -7.23 -9.97 -2.10
N ASN A 192 -6.84 -11.20 -1.78
CA ASN A 192 -6.81 -11.62 -0.37
C ASN A 192 -5.74 -10.77 0.30
N GLY A 193 -6.14 -9.67 0.93
CA GLY A 193 -5.24 -8.61 1.41
C GLY A 193 -3.94 -9.18 1.97
N CYS A 194 -2.82 -8.88 1.30
CA CYS A 194 -1.54 -9.41 1.73
C CYS A 194 -1.28 -8.97 3.16
N THR A 195 -0.83 -9.88 4.01
CA THR A 195 -0.51 -9.55 5.39
C THR A 195 0.45 -8.36 5.43
N THR A 196 0.14 -7.39 6.28
CA THR A 196 0.93 -6.17 6.48
C THR A 196 1.46 -6.13 7.90
N THR A 197 2.38 -5.20 8.13
CA THR A 197 2.90 -4.86 9.45
C THR A 197 2.91 -3.36 9.60
N TYR A 198 2.91 -2.89 10.84
CA TYR A 198 2.86 -1.47 11.17
C TYR A 198 4.18 -0.75 10.94
N TYR A 199 5.29 -1.48 10.73
CA TYR A 199 6.64 -0.94 10.62
C TYR A 199 7.05 -0.73 9.15
N PRO A 200 7.19 0.52 8.68
CA PRO A 200 7.50 0.83 7.29
C PRO A 200 8.80 0.18 6.78
N TYR A 201 9.84 0.15 7.60
CA TYR A 201 11.13 -0.46 7.23
C TYR A 201 11.01 -1.98 7.02
N VAL A 202 10.12 -2.65 7.75
CA VAL A 202 9.87 -4.09 7.58
C VAL A 202 9.10 -4.34 6.28
N ILE A 203 8.18 -3.43 5.89
CA ILE A 203 7.54 -3.47 4.58
C ILE A 203 8.59 -3.30 3.47
N ASP A 204 9.52 -2.35 3.59
CA ASP A 204 10.58 -2.15 2.58
C ASP A 204 11.45 -3.42 2.39
N LEU A 205 11.83 -4.07 3.50
CA LEU A 205 12.54 -5.35 3.46
C LEU A 205 11.67 -6.47 2.84
N THR A 206 10.39 -6.54 3.20
CA THR A 206 9.45 -7.56 2.72
C THR A 206 9.17 -7.41 1.22
N VAL A 207 8.97 -6.18 0.74
CA VAL A 207 8.78 -5.87 -0.68
C VAL A 207 10.03 -6.20 -1.48
N THR A 208 11.20 -5.83 -0.95
CA THR A 208 12.49 -6.18 -1.58
C THR A 208 12.68 -7.70 -1.65
N CYS A 209 12.41 -8.39 -0.54
CA CYS A 209 12.44 -9.85 -0.46
C CYS A 209 11.51 -10.50 -1.49
N ALA A 210 10.24 -10.07 -1.58
CA ALA A 210 9.23 -10.65 -2.46
C ALA A 210 9.55 -10.53 -3.97
N LYS A 211 10.52 -9.69 -4.34
CA LYS A 211 11.01 -9.56 -5.72
C LYS A 211 12.16 -10.54 -6.04
N ASP A 212 12.68 -11.26 -5.06
CA ASP A 212 13.65 -12.33 -5.27
C ASP A 212 12.96 -13.61 -5.76
N GLN A 213 13.59 -14.34 -6.68
CA GLN A 213 13.07 -15.62 -7.20
C GLN A 213 13.01 -16.70 -6.12
N ASN A 214 13.88 -16.63 -5.11
CA ASN A 214 13.95 -17.59 -4.01
C ASN A 214 13.07 -17.19 -2.82
N ALA A 215 12.31 -16.09 -2.90
CA ALA A 215 11.54 -15.55 -1.78
C ALA A 215 10.51 -16.53 -1.18
N VAL A 216 10.05 -17.50 -1.96
CA VAL A 216 9.08 -18.52 -1.53
C VAL A 216 9.75 -19.88 -1.35
N SER A 217 10.63 -20.29 -2.26
CA SER A 217 11.26 -21.61 -2.24
C SER A 217 12.38 -21.74 -1.22
N ASN A 218 13.15 -20.67 -1.01
CA ASN A 218 14.28 -20.62 -0.08
C ASN A 218 14.49 -19.19 0.46
N PRO A 219 13.53 -18.61 1.20
CA PRO A 219 13.63 -17.23 1.70
C PRO A 219 14.88 -17.03 2.58
N PHE A 220 15.36 -18.07 3.25
CA PHE A 220 16.52 -17.97 4.14
C PHE A 220 17.87 -18.00 3.43
N SER A 221 17.89 -18.05 2.09
CA SER A 221 19.09 -17.70 1.30
C SER A 221 19.14 -16.23 0.88
N VAL A 222 18.10 -15.44 1.17
CA VAL A 222 17.98 -14.04 0.72
C VAL A 222 18.12 -13.09 1.93
N PRO A 223 19.14 -12.23 1.97
CA PRO A 223 19.38 -11.35 3.14
C PRO A 223 18.19 -10.47 3.53
N SER A 224 17.52 -9.84 2.56
CA SER A 224 16.34 -9.00 2.83
C SER A 224 15.18 -9.80 3.39
N CYS A 225 15.00 -11.06 2.97
CA CYS A 225 13.97 -11.95 3.52
C CYS A 225 14.28 -12.33 4.97
N VAL A 226 15.53 -12.67 5.27
CA VAL A 226 15.96 -12.98 6.65
C VAL A 226 15.78 -11.74 7.54
N ALA A 227 16.19 -10.56 7.08
CA ALA A 227 16.02 -9.31 7.83
C ALA A 227 14.53 -8.97 8.04
N ALA A 228 13.69 -9.15 7.03
CA ALA A 228 12.24 -8.96 7.13
C ALA A 228 11.62 -9.93 8.14
N ALA A 229 11.91 -11.23 8.03
CA ALA A 229 11.41 -12.28 8.91
C ALA A 229 11.76 -12.03 10.38
N LEU A 230 13.02 -11.68 10.65
CA LEU A 230 13.52 -11.36 11.99
C LEU A 230 12.78 -10.16 12.63
N ASN A 231 12.38 -9.19 11.82
CA ASN A 231 11.67 -8.00 12.28
C ASN A 231 10.14 -8.13 12.16
N TRP A 232 9.61 -9.27 11.69
CA TRP A 232 8.17 -9.45 11.48
C TRP A 232 7.44 -9.81 12.77
N VAL A 233 6.54 -8.93 13.24
CA VAL A 233 5.97 -9.03 14.59
C VAL A 233 5.13 -10.26 14.86
N ASP A 234 4.38 -10.71 13.86
CA ASP A 234 3.39 -11.78 14.01
C ASP A 234 3.97 -13.18 13.75
N GLY A 235 5.31 -13.30 13.75
CA GLY A 235 6.02 -14.57 13.59
C GLY A 235 6.28 -14.97 12.14
N ILE A 236 7.05 -16.04 11.99
CA ILE A 236 7.63 -16.42 10.70
C ILE A 236 6.58 -16.85 9.66
N ASP A 237 5.55 -17.61 10.04
CA ASP A 237 4.53 -18.05 9.09
C ASP A 237 3.67 -16.88 8.58
N SER A 238 3.44 -15.87 9.42
CA SER A 238 2.78 -14.62 9.02
C SER A 238 3.64 -13.84 8.01
N PHE A 239 4.96 -13.77 8.23
CA PHE A 239 5.91 -13.24 7.24
C PHE A 239 5.87 -14.03 5.92
N LEU A 240 5.89 -15.36 5.98
CA LEU A 240 5.87 -16.22 4.79
C LEU A 240 4.59 -16.03 3.98
N SER A 241 3.45 -15.81 4.64
CA SER A 241 2.21 -15.38 4.00
C SER A 241 2.35 -14.01 3.32
N ALA A 242 2.91 -13.04 4.03
CA ALA A 242 3.10 -11.66 3.55
C ALA A 242 3.99 -11.59 2.30
N VAL A 243 5.11 -12.32 2.29
CA VAL A 243 6.06 -12.35 1.16
C VAL A 243 5.49 -13.14 -0.01
N THR A 244 4.87 -14.30 0.23
CA THR A 244 4.32 -15.14 -0.84
C THR A 244 3.19 -14.42 -1.57
N CYS A 245 2.34 -13.70 -0.85
CA CYS A 245 1.27 -12.89 -1.45
C CYS A 245 1.84 -11.83 -2.41
N ARG A 246 2.88 -11.09 -1.99
CA ARG A 246 3.54 -10.07 -2.83
C ARG A 246 4.29 -10.69 -4.01
N HIS A 247 4.96 -11.82 -3.78
CA HIS A 247 5.66 -12.57 -4.83
C HIS A 247 4.70 -13.04 -5.91
N ASN A 248 3.55 -13.59 -5.51
CA ASN A 248 2.48 -13.97 -6.43
C ASN A 248 1.98 -12.82 -7.30
N ILE A 249 1.88 -11.60 -6.74
CA ILE A 249 1.52 -10.42 -7.54
C ILE A 249 2.65 -10.02 -8.50
N ASN A 250 3.90 -10.00 -8.04
CA ASN A 250 5.05 -9.62 -8.88
C ASN A 250 5.27 -10.56 -10.06
N PHE A 251 5.10 -11.87 -9.84
CA PHE A 251 5.42 -12.91 -10.82
C PHE A 251 4.20 -13.56 -11.45
N ASN A 252 3.00 -13.07 -11.12
CA ASN A 252 1.72 -13.63 -11.58
C ASN A 252 1.64 -15.15 -11.32
N THR A 253 1.99 -15.56 -10.10
CA THR A 253 1.94 -16.95 -9.64
C THR A 253 0.81 -17.17 -8.64
N ASN A 254 0.53 -18.43 -8.30
CA ASN A 254 -0.46 -18.80 -7.29
C ASN A 254 0.14 -19.83 -6.31
N LEU A 255 1.29 -19.48 -5.75
CA LEU A 255 1.99 -20.32 -4.77
C LEU A 255 1.30 -20.21 -3.41
N ALA A 256 1.21 -21.33 -2.70
CA ALA A 256 0.83 -21.34 -1.29
C ALA A 256 2.02 -20.89 -0.44
N PRO A 257 1.79 -20.15 0.66
CA PRO A 257 2.85 -19.85 1.62
C PRO A 257 3.49 -21.14 2.15
N PRO A 258 4.83 -21.26 2.17
CA PRO A 258 5.48 -22.41 2.78
C PRO A 258 5.28 -22.37 4.30
N ALA A 259 5.20 -23.54 4.92
CA ALA A 259 5.29 -23.63 6.37
C ALA A 259 6.75 -23.50 6.81
N SER A 260 7.02 -22.74 7.86
CA SER A 260 8.38 -22.46 8.34
C SER A 260 9.19 -23.72 8.67
N ASN A 261 8.54 -24.79 9.11
CA ASN A 261 9.17 -26.08 9.42
C ASN A 261 9.61 -26.89 8.18
N ASN A 262 9.20 -26.48 6.98
CA ASN A 262 9.55 -27.16 5.72
C ASN A 262 10.65 -26.43 4.93
N LEU A 263 11.13 -25.30 5.44
CA LEU A 263 12.13 -24.49 4.75
C LEU A 263 13.56 -24.96 5.03
N PRO A 264 14.50 -24.80 4.07
CA PRO A 264 15.91 -25.05 4.30
C PRO A 264 16.45 -24.19 5.45
N ALA A 265 17.51 -24.66 6.12
CA ALA A 265 18.19 -23.84 7.13
C ALA A 265 18.82 -22.58 6.50
N LEU A 266 19.08 -21.58 7.35
CA LEU A 266 19.80 -20.36 6.98
C LEU A 266 21.10 -20.71 6.22
N SER A 267 21.24 -20.23 4.99
CA SER A 267 22.33 -20.66 4.09
C SER A 267 23.57 -19.77 4.18
N PHE A 268 23.58 -18.76 5.05
CA PHE A 268 24.69 -17.85 5.25
C PHE A 268 24.81 -17.44 6.72
N ASN A 269 26.04 -17.17 7.18
CA ASN A 269 26.22 -16.47 8.45
C ASN A 269 25.76 -15.04 8.28
N LEU A 270 25.02 -14.49 9.25
CA LEU A 270 24.68 -13.07 9.25
C LEU A 270 25.98 -12.27 9.01
N PRO A 271 26.02 -11.36 8.02
CA PRO A 271 27.20 -10.57 7.68
C PRO A 271 27.47 -9.50 8.74
N VAL A 272 27.85 -9.94 9.93
CA VAL A 272 28.03 -9.15 11.14
C VAL A 272 29.45 -9.36 11.67
N ALA A 273 29.96 -8.39 12.42
CA ALA A 273 31.39 -8.31 12.75
C ALA A 273 31.95 -9.50 13.55
N ASN A 274 31.11 -10.29 14.24
CA ASN A 274 31.53 -11.39 15.12
C ASN A 274 30.78 -12.70 14.80
N PRO A 275 31.42 -13.88 14.93
CA PRO A 275 30.76 -15.17 14.78
C PRO A 275 29.74 -15.43 15.92
N PRO A 276 28.83 -16.41 15.77
CA PRO A 276 27.90 -16.79 16.83
C PRO A 276 28.62 -17.09 18.17
N PRO A 277 28.00 -16.80 19.34
CA PRO A 277 26.61 -16.37 19.52
C PRO A 277 26.37 -14.93 19.07
N TYR A 278 25.26 -14.72 18.35
CA TYR A 278 24.89 -13.39 17.87
C TYR A 278 24.50 -12.48 19.04
N THR A 279 24.91 -11.21 18.93
CA THR A 279 24.60 -10.15 19.90
C THR A 279 23.46 -9.26 19.40
N GLN A 280 22.87 -8.45 20.29
CA GLN A 280 21.93 -7.40 19.90
C GLN A 280 22.52 -6.46 18.82
N GLN A 281 23.81 -6.11 18.95
CA GLN A 281 24.47 -5.25 17.97
C GLN A 281 24.54 -5.93 16.60
N ASN A 282 24.81 -7.24 16.54
CA ASN A 282 24.79 -7.98 15.28
C ASN A 282 23.39 -7.95 14.62
N PHE A 283 22.32 -8.06 15.40
CA PHE A 283 20.95 -7.95 14.89
C PHE A 283 20.63 -6.56 14.32
N ILE A 284 21.06 -5.51 15.02
CA ILE A 284 20.94 -4.11 14.56
C ILE A 284 21.72 -3.94 13.25
N ASP A 285 23.01 -4.29 13.25
CA ASP A 285 23.90 -4.14 12.09
C ASP A 285 23.35 -4.87 10.88
N PHE A 286 22.84 -6.09 11.07
CA PHE A 286 22.23 -6.86 9.99
C PHE A 286 20.96 -6.20 9.45
N THR A 287 20.08 -5.70 10.31
CA THR A 287 18.83 -5.04 9.91
C THR A 287 19.13 -3.75 9.12
N TYR A 288 19.98 -2.87 9.67
CA TYR A 288 20.34 -1.61 9.03
C TYR A 288 21.20 -1.81 7.77
N GLY A 289 22.09 -2.81 7.77
CA GLY A 289 22.86 -3.21 6.60
C GLY A 289 21.98 -3.74 5.48
N SER A 290 20.97 -4.54 5.79
CA SER A 290 20.00 -5.05 4.81
C SER A 290 19.14 -3.95 4.21
N LEU A 291 18.71 -2.97 5.02
CA LEU A 291 18.03 -1.76 4.54
C LEU A 291 18.93 -0.93 3.61
N SER A 292 20.18 -0.70 4.02
CA SER A 292 21.17 0.03 3.21
C SER A 292 21.44 -0.65 1.87
N ALA A 293 21.47 -1.99 1.85
CA ALA A 293 21.72 -2.79 0.65
C ALA A 293 20.62 -2.71 -0.42
N ILE A 294 19.42 -2.22 -0.08
CA ILE A 294 18.37 -1.92 -1.07
C ILE A 294 18.88 -0.87 -2.08
N GLY A 295 19.70 0.07 -1.61
CA GLY A 295 20.44 1.01 -2.45
C GLY A 295 19.61 2.18 -2.98
N THR A 296 18.67 2.71 -2.19
CA THR A 296 17.95 3.95 -2.50
C THR A 296 17.79 4.83 -1.26
N SER A 297 17.79 6.15 -1.46
CA SER A 297 17.53 7.13 -0.39
C SER A 297 16.10 7.12 0.12
N SER A 298 15.18 6.47 -0.61
CA SER A 298 13.78 6.31 -0.20
C SER A 298 13.54 5.14 0.75
N VAL A 299 14.59 4.38 1.10
CA VAL A 299 14.48 3.34 2.13
C VAL A 299 14.14 3.99 3.47
N ARG A 300 13.15 3.42 4.15
CA ARG A 300 12.73 3.89 5.47
C ARG A 300 13.48 3.11 6.53
N TYR A 301 14.11 3.84 7.45
CA TYR A 301 14.80 3.25 8.60
C TYR A 301 13.90 3.29 9.83
N PRO A 302 14.13 2.38 10.81
CA PRO A 302 13.47 2.45 12.10
C PRO A 302 13.68 3.84 12.71
N GLN A 303 12.59 4.52 13.03
CA GLN A 303 12.62 5.87 13.60
C GLN A 303 13.17 5.88 15.03
N ILE A 304 13.04 4.75 15.73
CA ILE A 304 13.54 4.54 17.08
C ILE A 304 14.23 3.17 17.07
N ILE A 305 15.50 3.13 17.51
CA ILE A 305 16.27 1.89 17.59
C ILE A 305 15.61 0.86 18.51
N ASP A 306 14.80 1.35 19.47
CA ASP A 306 14.04 0.56 20.43
C ASP A 306 13.14 -0.49 19.78
N TRP A 307 12.64 -0.25 18.57
CA TRP A 307 11.84 -1.25 17.86
C TRP A 307 12.67 -2.48 17.48
N VAL A 308 13.87 -2.26 16.96
CA VAL A 308 14.79 -3.32 16.55
C VAL A 308 15.34 -4.05 17.78
N THR A 309 15.70 -3.32 18.84
CA THR A 309 16.17 -3.92 20.09
C THR A 309 15.07 -4.68 20.82
N HIS A 310 13.82 -4.22 20.78
CA HIS A 310 12.67 -4.94 21.34
C HIS A 310 12.42 -6.26 20.62
N ARG A 311 12.54 -6.30 19.28
CA ARG A 311 12.47 -7.57 18.53
C ARG A 311 13.56 -8.54 18.95
N TRP A 312 14.79 -8.06 19.14
CA TRP A 312 15.88 -8.89 19.64
C TRP A 312 15.54 -9.52 21.00
N LEU A 313 14.99 -8.74 21.94
CA LEU A 313 14.61 -9.25 23.26
C LEU A 313 13.60 -10.40 23.17
N ILE A 314 12.60 -10.29 22.29
CA ILE A 314 11.59 -11.34 22.05
C ILE A 314 12.23 -12.60 21.47
N ILE A 315 13.23 -12.47 20.61
CA ILE A 315 13.91 -13.62 19.98
C ILE A 315 14.77 -14.37 21.01
N THR A 316 15.36 -13.66 21.97
CA THR A 316 16.28 -14.25 22.97
C THR A 316 15.62 -14.73 24.25
N SER A 317 14.34 -14.39 24.48
CA SER A 317 13.57 -14.81 25.65
C SER A 317 12.94 -16.19 25.45
#